data_AF-A0AAN5PW06-F1
#
_entry.id   AF-A0AAN5PW06-F1
#
_cell.length_a   1.000
_cell.length_b   1.000
_cell.length_c   1.000
_cell.angle_alpha   90.00
_cell.angle_beta   90.00
_cell.angle_gamma   90.00
#
_symmetry.space_group_name_H-M   'P 1'
#
loop_
_entity.id
_entity.type
_entity.pdbx_description
1 polymer ?
#
loop_
_entity_poly.entity_id
_entity_poly.type
_entity_poly.pdbx_seq_one_letter_code
_entity_poly.pdbx_strand_id
1 'polypeptide(L)'
;MRTECAPRFPLDWRDYVELCKPRVVLLMLLTVIVGMYLAAPGWVSLRLIAFTLLGIGLCAGSAATINHLVDRHIDSIMARTKKRPVAYGRVSVKQALWFAVIIGTTGLSLLILFVNQLTALLTFVTLIGYAGVYTGYLKRATSQNIVIGGLAGAAPPLLGWTAVTDQLDPQALLLVLIIFTWTPPHFWALAIYRYKEYQDAEIPMLPVTHGIQFTKLNIYLYTVLLLVVSLLPFVVSMSGWIYLLGALVLGIRFLVWAHKLYFTDKPVVAMQTFRFSILYLMLLFVFLLVDHYI
;
A
#
# COMPACT_ATOMS: atom_id res chain seq x y z
N MET A 1 37.75 -23.59 21.23
CA MET A 1 36.65 -22.75 20.71
C MET A 1 36.71 -22.74 19.19
N ARG A 2 35.90 -23.56 18.53
CA ARG A 2 35.74 -23.52 17.07
C ARG A 2 34.78 -22.39 16.76
N THR A 3 35.26 -21.35 16.10
CA THR A 3 34.42 -20.37 15.42
C THR A 3 33.67 -21.11 14.32
N GLU A 4 32.41 -21.47 14.58
CA GLU A 4 31.51 -21.96 13.53
C GLU A 4 31.39 -20.85 12.48
N CYS A 5 32.05 -21.04 11.34
CA CYS A 5 31.87 -20.20 10.17
C CYS A 5 30.39 -20.28 9.79
N ALA A 6 29.65 -19.19 9.95
CA ALA A 6 28.27 -19.10 9.50
C ALA A 6 28.19 -19.60 8.04
N PRO A 7 27.21 -20.45 7.69
CA PRO A 7 27.13 -21.01 6.35
C PRO A 7 27.10 -19.89 5.31
N ARG A 8 28.16 -19.81 4.49
CA ARG A 8 28.24 -18.91 3.33
C ARG A 8 27.38 -19.50 2.23
N PHE A 9 26.10 -19.16 2.23
CA PHE A 9 25.25 -19.43 1.08
C PHE A 9 25.74 -18.62 -0.12
N PRO A 10 25.74 -19.18 -1.34
CA PRO A 10 26.02 -18.39 -2.53
C PRO A 10 24.96 -17.29 -2.63
N LEU A 11 25.42 -16.04 -2.74
CA LEU A 11 24.58 -14.88 -3.00
C LEU A 11 23.87 -15.07 -4.35
N ASP A 12 22.54 -15.16 -4.34
CA ASP A 12 21.72 -15.28 -5.54
C ASP A 12 21.05 -13.93 -5.85
N TRP A 13 20.94 -13.56 -7.13
CA TRP A 13 20.20 -12.36 -7.56
C TRP A 13 18.72 -12.43 -7.14
N ARG A 14 18.18 -13.65 -6.99
CA ARG A 14 16.82 -13.90 -6.50
C ARG A 14 16.61 -13.37 -5.08
N ASP A 15 17.65 -13.37 -4.26
CA ASP A 15 17.58 -12.81 -2.90
C ASP A 15 17.36 -11.29 -2.94
N TYR A 16 18.02 -10.59 -3.86
CA TYR A 16 17.80 -9.15 -4.05
C TYR A 16 16.41 -8.84 -4.61
N VAL A 17 15.90 -9.66 -5.52
CA VAL A 17 14.51 -9.52 -6.02
C VAL A 17 13.49 -9.75 -4.90
N GLU A 18 13.74 -10.71 -4.00
CA GLU A 18 12.87 -10.95 -2.83
C GLU A 18 12.84 -9.72 -1.90
N LEU A 19 13.95 -8.99 -1.76
CA LEU A 19 14.00 -7.76 -0.95
C LEU A 19 13.06 -6.67 -1.47
N CYS A 20 12.83 -6.61 -2.79
CA CYS A 20 11.93 -5.64 -3.40
C CYS A 20 10.44 -5.93 -3.20
N LYS A 21 10.04 -7.08 -2.61
CA LYS A 21 8.63 -7.48 -2.44
C LYS A 21 7.80 -7.35 -3.75
N PRO A 22 8.18 -8.03 -4.85
CA PRO A 22 7.66 -7.78 -6.20
C PRO A 22 6.15 -7.93 -6.31
N ARG A 23 5.52 -8.85 -5.56
CA ARG A 23 4.06 -9.02 -5.55
C ARG A 23 3.33 -7.79 -5.02
N VAL A 24 3.87 -7.14 -3.99
CA VAL A 24 3.28 -5.93 -3.40
C VAL A 24 3.51 -4.74 -4.32
N VAL A 25 4.72 -4.60 -4.84
CA VAL A 25 5.06 -3.54 -5.80
C VAL A 25 4.23 -3.64 -7.07
N LEU A 26 4.02 -4.84 -7.63
CA LEU A 26 3.22 -5.01 -8.85
C LEU A 26 1.76 -4.57 -8.65
N LEU A 27 1.15 -4.91 -7.51
CA LEU A 27 -0.20 -4.46 -7.18
C LEU A 27 -0.29 -2.94 -7.04
N MET A 28 0.75 -2.32 -6.47
CA MET A 28 0.88 -0.87 -6.38
C MET A 28 1.06 -0.22 -7.76
N LEU A 29 1.85 -0.84 -8.64
CA LEU A 29 2.05 -0.34 -10.00
C LEU A 29 0.77 -0.42 -10.84
N LEU A 30 -0.12 -1.38 -10.58
CA LEU A 30 -1.43 -1.42 -11.22
C LEU A 30 -2.24 -0.16 -10.91
N THR A 31 -2.22 0.33 -9.67
CA THR A 31 -2.95 1.55 -9.32
C THR A 31 -2.27 2.82 -9.86
N VAL A 32 -0.96 2.81 -10.10
CA VAL A 32 -0.27 3.84 -10.91
C VAL A 32 -0.85 3.88 -12.31
N ILE A 33 -0.95 2.74 -13.00
CA ILE A 33 -1.52 2.67 -14.37
C ILE A 33 -2.94 3.25 -14.39
N VAL A 34 -3.77 2.87 -13.41
CA VAL A 34 -5.13 3.41 -13.28
C VAL A 34 -5.10 4.94 -13.17
N GLY A 35 -4.24 5.50 -12.32
CA GLY A 35 -4.05 6.95 -12.21
C GLY A 35 -3.61 7.61 -13.51
N MET A 36 -2.70 6.99 -14.27
CA MET A 36 -2.25 7.50 -15.57
C MET A 36 -3.40 7.58 -16.57
N TYR A 37 -4.24 6.54 -16.66
CA TYR A 37 -5.34 6.48 -17.63
C TYR A 37 -6.57 7.30 -17.22
N LEU A 38 -6.78 7.56 -15.93
CA LEU A 38 -7.80 8.52 -15.48
C LEU A 38 -7.37 9.97 -15.73
N ALA A 39 -6.06 10.25 -15.72
CA ALA A 39 -5.53 11.58 -16.00
C ALA A 39 -5.49 11.91 -17.50
N ALA A 40 -5.43 10.88 -18.35
CA ALA A 40 -5.30 11.04 -19.79
C ALA A 40 -6.68 11.07 -20.47
N PRO A 41 -6.94 12.00 -21.40
CA PRO A 41 -8.14 11.98 -22.25
C PRO A 41 -8.10 10.89 -23.32
N GLY A 42 -7.03 10.08 -23.38
CA GLY A 42 -6.82 9.05 -24.38
C GLY A 42 -5.63 8.15 -24.03
N TRP A 43 -5.00 7.56 -25.03
CA TRP A 43 -3.91 6.62 -24.81
C TRP A 43 -2.65 7.28 -24.25
N VAL A 44 -2.15 6.73 -23.14
CA VAL A 44 -0.87 7.12 -22.56
C VAL A 44 0.26 6.47 -23.35
N SER A 45 1.30 7.24 -23.71
CA SER A 45 2.42 6.71 -24.48
C SER A 45 3.13 5.55 -23.75
N LEU A 46 3.44 4.47 -24.47
CA LEU A 46 4.12 3.30 -23.89
C LEU A 46 5.47 3.65 -23.25
N ARG A 47 6.17 4.66 -23.80
CA ARG A 47 7.41 5.19 -23.24
C ARG A 47 7.18 5.77 -21.85
N LEU A 48 6.17 6.63 -21.69
CA LEU A 48 5.84 7.24 -20.41
C LEU A 48 5.40 6.19 -19.39
N ILE A 49 4.56 5.23 -19.79
CA ILE A 49 4.17 4.10 -18.93
C ILE A 49 5.43 3.35 -18.46
N ALA A 50 6.30 2.95 -19.38
CA ALA A 50 7.49 2.15 -19.05
C ALA A 50 8.41 2.86 -18.04
N PHE A 51 8.75 4.14 -18.27
CA PHE A 51 9.63 4.89 -17.37
C PHE A 51 8.96 5.21 -16.03
N THR A 52 7.66 5.49 -16.02
CA THR A 52 6.89 5.73 -14.79
C THR A 52 6.86 4.48 -13.91
N LEU A 53 6.49 3.34 -14.48
CA LEU A 53 6.41 2.08 -13.73
C LEU A 53 7.78 1.59 -13.27
N LEU A 54 8.81 1.75 -14.10
CA LEU A 54 10.18 1.38 -13.73
C LEU A 54 10.71 2.29 -12.61
N GLY A 55 10.55 3.60 -12.74
CA GLY A 55 11.01 4.56 -11.75
C GLY A 55 10.33 4.37 -10.39
N ILE A 56 8.99 4.37 -10.37
CA ILE A 56 8.20 4.16 -9.14
C ILE A 56 8.46 2.75 -8.58
N GLY A 57 8.54 1.73 -9.43
CA GLY A 57 8.79 0.35 -9.02
C GLY A 57 10.15 0.17 -8.34
N LEU A 58 11.20 0.80 -8.85
CA LEU A 58 12.54 0.80 -8.25
C LEU A 58 12.54 1.54 -6.90
N CYS A 59 11.89 2.70 -6.81
CA CYS A 59 11.74 3.42 -5.55
C CYS A 59 10.94 2.62 -4.51
N ALA A 60 9.84 1.96 -4.90
CA ALA A 60 9.06 1.09 -4.04
C ALA A 60 9.87 -0.15 -3.59
N GLY A 61 10.68 -0.72 -4.49
CA GLY A 61 11.63 -1.80 -4.17
C GLY A 61 12.72 -1.37 -3.20
N SER A 62 13.22 -0.14 -3.32
CA SER A 62 14.13 0.48 -2.34
C SER A 62 13.47 0.57 -0.96
N ALA A 63 12.26 1.12 -0.90
CA ALA A 63 11.50 1.27 0.33
C ALA A 63 11.19 -0.10 0.99
N ALA A 64 10.88 -1.12 0.19
CA ALA A 64 10.69 -2.50 0.65
C ALA A 64 11.99 -3.12 1.20
N THR A 65 13.13 -2.84 0.57
CA THR A 65 14.45 -3.29 1.03
C THR A 65 14.82 -2.63 2.35
N ILE A 66 14.63 -1.32 2.49
CA ILE A 66 14.83 -0.60 3.76
C ILE A 66 13.90 -1.17 4.82
N ASN A 67 12.66 -1.50 4.47
CA ASN A 67 11.73 -2.11 5.41
C ASN A 67 12.24 -3.45 5.96
N HIS A 68 12.83 -4.31 5.13
CA HIS A 68 13.50 -5.53 5.59
C HIS A 68 14.73 -5.27 6.44
N LEU A 69 15.50 -4.20 6.18
CA LEU A 69 16.65 -3.83 7.00
C LEU A 69 16.23 -3.41 8.41
N VAL A 70 15.20 -2.56 8.53
CA VAL A 70 14.70 -2.04 9.80
C VAL A 70 13.99 -3.13 10.62
N ASP A 71 13.31 -4.07 9.97
CA ASP A 71 12.62 -5.18 10.62
C ASP A 71 13.52 -6.40 10.87
N ARG A 72 14.81 -6.38 10.48
CA ARG A 72 15.73 -7.53 10.54
C ARG A 72 15.70 -8.30 11.86
N HIS A 73 15.72 -7.61 13.00
CA HIS A 73 15.74 -8.25 14.31
C HIS A 73 14.43 -8.98 14.60
N ILE A 74 13.29 -8.36 14.31
CA ILE A 74 11.96 -8.96 14.46
C ILE A 74 11.77 -10.12 13.47
N ASP A 75 12.23 -9.93 12.24
CA ASP A 75 12.15 -10.97 11.22
C ASP A 75 12.96 -12.21 11.60
N SER A 76 14.06 -12.05 12.35
CA SER A 76 14.87 -13.17 12.81
C SER A 76 14.18 -14.07 13.85
N ILE A 77 13.19 -13.54 14.58
CA ILE A 77 12.44 -14.28 15.62
C ILE A 77 11.06 -14.77 15.14
N MET A 78 10.54 -14.26 14.02
CA MET A 78 9.25 -14.67 13.47
C MET A 78 9.35 -15.91 12.56
N ALA A 79 8.57 -16.95 12.86
CA ALA A 79 8.58 -18.22 12.12
C ALA A 79 8.35 -18.08 10.60
N ARG A 80 7.59 -17.06 10.19
CA ARG A 80 7.26 -16.75 8.78
C ARG A 80 8.37 -15.97 8.05
N THR A 81 9.11 -15.11 8.74
CA THR A 81 10.04 -14.14 8.11
C THR A 81 11.51 -14.41 8.41
N LYS A 82 11.81 -15.39 9.27
CA LYS A 82 13.18 -15.85 9.57
C LYS A 82 13.99 -16.29 8.35
N LYS A 83 13.32 -16.71 7.27
CA LYS A 83 13.95 -17.13 6.01
C LYS A 83 14.28 -15.96 5.07
N ARG A 84 13.86 -14.73 5.38
CA ARG A 84 14.12 -13.55 4.54
C ARG A 84 15.64 -13.35 4.37
N PRO A 85 16.11 -12.89 3.20
CA PRO A 85 17.55 -12.86 2.90
C PRO A 85 18.42 -12.12 3.92
N VAL A 86 17.95 -10.98 4.45
CA VAL A 86 18.68 -10.17 5.45
C VAL A 86 18.58 -10.74 6.87
N ALA A 87 17.44 -11.34 7.23
CA ALA A 87 17.23 -11.96 8.55
C ALA A 87 18.00 -13.27 8.68
N TYR A 88 18.04 -14.07 7.62
CA TYR A 88 18.76 -15.34 7.54
C TYR A 88 20.28 -15.17 7.31
N GLY A 89 20.72 -13.95 6.97
CA GLY A 89 22.13 -13.63 6.75
C GLY A 89 22.68 -13.95 5.36
N ARG A 90 21.82 -14.25 4.37
CA ARG A 90 22.22 -14.45 2.96
C ARG A 90 22.70 -13.15 2.32
N VAL A 91 22.08 -12.03 2.67
CA VAL A 91 22.48 -10.68 2.25
C VAL A 91 22.90 -9.89 3.48
N SER A 92 24.12 -9.34 3.47
CA SER A 92 24.60 -8.50 4.57
C SER A 92 23.84 -7.17 4.63
N VAL A 93 23.78 -6.55 5.82
CA VAL A 93 23.15 -5.22 6.00
C VAL A 93 23.78 -4.18 5.07
N LYS A 94 25.10 -4.20 4.92
CA LYS A 94 25.81 -3.28 4.01
C LYS A 94 25.40 -3.48 2.56
N GLN A 95 25.30 -4.73 2.09
CA GLN A 95 24.86 -5.03 0.73
C GLN A 95 23.42 -4.60 0.47
N ALA A 96 22.50 -4.91 1.39
CA ALA A 96 21.11 -4.50 1.27
C ALA A 96 20.94 -2.97 1.31
N LEU A 97 21.73 -2.26 2.13
CA LEU A 97 21.70 -0.80 2.20
C LEU A 97 22.19 -0.19 0.88
N TRP A 98 23.34 -0.63 0.37
CA TRP A 98 23.85 -0.16 -0.93
C TRP A 98 22.88 -0.47 -2.06
N PHE A 99 22.30 -1.68 -2.08
CA PHE A 99 21.30 -2.05 -3.06
C PHE A 99 20.08 -1.11 -3.00
N ALA A 100 19.53 -0.85 -1.81
CA ALA A 100 18.41 0.07 -1.63
C ALA A 100 18.73 1.49 -2.12
N VAL A 101 19.92 2.00 -1.80
CA VAL A 101 20.36 3.33 -2.26
C VAL A 101 20.49 3.36 -3.78
N ILE A 102 21.13 2.37 -4.39
CA ILE A 102 21.36 2.31 -5.85
C ILE A 102 20.03 2.24 -6.62
N ILE A 103 19.12 1.34 -6.24
CA ILE A 103 17.84 1.22 -6.94
C ILE A 103 16.94 2.43 -6.67
N GLY A 104 16.99 3.00 -5.47
CA GLY A 104 16.24 4.21 -5.11
C GLY A 104 16.68 5.43 -5.91
N THR A 105 17.99 5.70 -5.99
CA THR A 105 18.53 6.82 -6.76
C THR A 105 18.35 6.61 -8.26
N THR A 106 18.49 5.38 -8.75
CA THR A 106 18.22 5.05 -10.16
C THR A 106 16.75 5.28 -10.50
N GLY A 107 15.82 4.83 -9.64
CA GLY A 107 14.38 5.06 -9.81
C GLY A 107 14.04 6.55 -9.88
N LEU A 108 14.57 7.36 -8.96
CA LEU A 108 14.35 8.81 -8.95
C LEU A 108 14.96 9.49 -10.18
N SER A 109 16.17 9.13 -10.57
CA SER A 109 16.81 9.66 -11.78
C SER A 109 16.00 9.35 -13.03
N LEU A 110 15.43 8.14 -13.15
CA LEU A 110 14.54 7.81 -14.27
C LEU A 110 13.30 8.70 -14.30
N LEU A 111 12.68 8.97 -13.15
CA LEU A 111 11.52 9.85 -13.08
C LEU A 111 11.88 11.30 -13.45
N ILE A 112 13.00 11.82 -12.95
CA ILE A 112 13.46 13.18 -13.26
C ILE A 112 13.77 13.34 -14.75
N LEU A 113 14.44 12.36 -15.36
CA LEU A 113 14.94 12.45 -16.74
C LEU A 113 13.89 12.09 -17.79
N PHE A 114 12.95 11.19 -17.48
CA PHE A 114 12.03 10.61 -18.48
C PHE A 114 10.54 10.77 -18.17
N VAL A 115 10.18 11.31 -17.00
CA VAL A 115 8.77 11.53 -16.60
C VAL A 115 8.55 13.01 -16.29
N ASN A 116 8.79 13.44 -15.05
CA ASN A 116 8.80 14.83 -14.62
C ASN A 116 9.31 14.97 -13.18
N GLN A 117 9.59 16.21 -12.77
CA GLN A 117 10.12 16.52 -11.44
C GLN A 117 9.07 16.35 -10.34
N LEU A 118 7.80 16.67 -10.59
CA LEU A 118 6.74 16.56 -9.58
C LEU A 118 6.55 15.11 -9.14
N THR A 119 6.44 14.19 -10.09
CA THR A 119 6.30 12.75 -9.83
C THR A 119 7.51 12.20 -9.11
N ALA A 120 8.73 12.64 -9.48
CA ALA A 120 9.95 12.26 -8.78
C ALA A 120 9.93 12.73 -7.32
N LEU A 121 9.56 13.99 -7.07
CA LEU A 121 9.47 14.55 -5.72
C LEU A 121 8.43 13.82 -4.85
N LEU A 122 7.23 13.61 -5.39
CA LEU A 122 6.17 12.88 -4.66
C LEU A 122 6.56 11.43 -4.40
N THR A 123 7.23 10.77 -5.35
CA THR A 123 7.76 9.42 -5.17
C THR A 123 8.82 9.39 -4.08
N PHE A 124 9.71 10.39 -4.04
CA PHE A 124 10.72 10.52 -2.99
C PHE A 124 10.08 10.72 -1.61
N VAL A 125 9.10 11.63 -1.50
CA VAL A 125 8.35 11.85 -0.25
C VAL A 125 7.64 10.57 0.19
N THR A 126 7.04 9.83 -0.74
CA THR A 126 6.38 8.54 -0.46
C THR A 126 7.37 7.49 0.03
N LEU A 127 8.55 7.42 -0.59
CA LEU A 127 9.65 6.53 -0.18
C LEU A 127 10.08 6.83 1.25
N ILE A 128 10.35 8.10 1.59
CA ILE A 128 10.75 8.51 2.94
C ILE A 128 9.62 8.28 3.94
N GLY A 129 8.38 8.61 3.58
CA GLY A 129 7.20 8.39 4.40
C GLY A 129 7.02 6.91 4.77
N TYR A 130 7.19 6.00 3.81
CA TYR A 130 7.06 4.57 4.05
C TYR A 130 8.29 3.96 4.78
N ALA A 131 9.49 4.23 4.26
CA ALA A 131 10.72 3.58 4.72
C ALA A 131 11.23 4.18 6.03
N GLY A 132 11.22 5.51 6.15
CA GLY A 132 11.67 6.23 7.34
C GLY A 132 10.57 6.34 8.39
N VAL A 133 9.48 7.05 8.07
CA VAL A 133 8.47 7.43 9.07
C VAL A 133 7.63 6.22 9.49
N TYR A 134 7.05 5.50 8.53
CA TYR A 134 6.20 4.34 8.84
C TYR A 134 7.02 3.19 9.41
N THR A 135 8.03 2.71 8.68
CA THR A 135 8.74 1.50 9.07
C THR A 135 9.67 1.73 10.28
N GLY A 136 10.37 2.86 10.33
CA GLY A 136 11.29 3.18 11.40
C GLY A 136 10.61 3.55 12.72
N TYR A 137 9.44 4.19 12.66
CA TYR A 137 8.83 4.82 13.83
C TYR A 137 7.37 4.42 14.05
N LEU A 138 6.45 4.81 13.15
CA LEU A 138 5.01 4.72 13.42
C LEU A 138 4.55 3.29 13.70
N LYS A 139 5.07 2.31 12.96
CA LYS A 139 4.72 0.89 13.10
C LYS A 139 4.81 0.40 14.56
N ARG A 140 5.74 0.96 15.35
CA ARG A 140 6.01 0.58 16.75
C ARG A 140 5.53 1.62 17.78
N ALA A 141 5.21 2.83 17.35
CA ALA A 141 4.92 3.94 18.25
C ALA A 141 3.43 4.19 18.51
N THR A 142 2.52 3.75 17.61
CA THR A 142 1.11 4.14 17.69
C THR A 142 0.15 3.12 17.09
N SER A 143 -1.08 3.07 17.62
CA SER A 143 -2.20 2.32 17.05
C SER A 143 -2.78 2.92 15.78
N GLN A 144 -2.41 4.16 15.46
CA GLN A 144 -2.73 4.85 14.21
C GLN A 144 -1.70 4.58 13.11
N ASN A 145 -0.81 3.61 13.29
CA ASN A 145 0.23 3.24 12.33
C ASN A 145 -0.32 2.95 10.93
N ILE A 146 -1.47 2.29 10.84
CA ILE A 146 -2.16 1.95 9.59
C ILE A 146 -2.79 3.20 8.96
N VAL A 147 -3.35 4.11 9.76
CA VAL A 147 -4.00 5.32 9.24
C VAL A 147 -2.94 6.25 8.67
N ILE A 148 -1.93 6.61 9.47
CA ILE A 148 -0.88 7.55 9.05
C ILE A 148 0.02 6.90 7.98
N GLY A 149 0.42 5.64 8.17
CA GLY A 149 1.20 4.90 7.18
C GLY A 149 0.42 4.60 5.88
N GLY A 150 -0.90 4.55 5.97
CA GLY A 150 -1.80 4.34 4.83
C GLY A 150 -1.74 5.46 3.80
N LEU A 151 -1.32 6.68 4.19
CA LEU A 151 -1.14 7.79 3.25
C LEU A 151 -0.07 7.49 2.20
N ALA A 152 1.06 6.92 2.61
CA ALA A 152 2.11 6.50 1.67
C ALA A 152 1.62 5.35 0.76
N GLY A 153 0.77 4.45 1.29
CA GLY A 153 0.14 3.38 0.50
C GLY A 153 -0.93 3.88 -0.47
N ALA A 154 -1.51 5.06 -0.23
CA ALA A 154 -2.55 5.67 -1.04
C ALA A 154 -2.01 6.58 -2.16
N ALA A 155 -0.72 6.93 -2.13
CA ALA A 155 -0.05 7.75 -3.14
C ALA A 155 0.00 7.20 -4.60
N PRO A 156 0.01 5.89 -4.87
CA PRO A 156 0.32 5.40 -6.23
C PRO A 156 -0.59 5.92 -7.37
N PRO A 157 -1.94 6.01 -7.23
CA PRO A 157 -2.77 6.64 -8.26
C PRO A 157 -2.41 8.10 -8.51
N LEU A 158 -2.07 8.86 -7.47
CA LEU A 158 -1.59 10.24 -7.60
C LEU A 158 -0.29 10.29 -8.38
N LEU A 159 0.68 9.41 -8.09
CA LEU A 159 1.94 9.35 -8.83
C LEU A 159 1.71 9.03 -10.31
N GLY A 160 0.74 8.16 -10.62
CA GLY A 160 0.32 7.90 -12.00
C GLY A 160 -0.29 9.13 -12.67
N TRP A 161 -1.16 9.84 -11.97
CA TRP A 161 -1.79 11.05 -12.48
C TRP A 161 -0.77 12.16 -12.77
N THR A 162 0.13 12.43 -11.82
CA THR A 162 1.17 13.44 -11.98
C THR A 162 2.18 13.06 -13.05
N ALA A 163 2.40 11.76 -13.31
CA ALA A 163 3.28 11.33 -14.38
C ALA A 163 2.78 11.76 -15.76
N VAL A 164 1.45 11.85 -15.93
CA VAL A 164 0.82 12.26 -17.19
C VAL A 164 0.63 13.77 -17.27
N THR A 165 0.19 14.40 -16.17
CA THR A 165 -0.27 15.81 -16.18
C THR A 165 0.78 16.80 -15.68
N ASP A 166 1.79 16.33 -14.93
CA ASP A 166 2.75 17.16 -14.19
C ASP A 166 2.08 18.19 -13.25
N GLN A 167 0.88 17.88 -12.75
CA GLN A 167 0.08 18.76 -11.90
C GLN A 167 -0.54 18.02 -10.70
N LEU A 168 -0.63 18.72 -9.57
CA LEU A 168 -1.39 18.26 -8.41
C LEU A 168 -2.88 18.57 -8.60
N ASP A 169 -3.58 17.66 -9.25
CA ASP A 169 -5.02 17.80 -9.52
C ASP A 169 -5.87 17.35 -8.30
N PRO A 170 -6.91 18.10 -7.91
CA PRO A 170 -7.86 17.67 -6.88
C PRO A 170 -8.50 16.30 -7.14
N GLN A 171 -8.72 15.92 -8.40
CA GLN A 171 -9.24 14.60 -8.79
C GLN A 171 -8.24 13.48 -8.46
N ALA A 172 -6.95 13.73 -8.65
CA ALA A 172 -5.90 12.78 -8.26
C ALA A 172 -5.84 12.61 -6.74
N LEU A 173 -5.97 13.70 -5.99
CA LEU A 173 -6.03 13.67 -4.52
C LEU A 173 -7.27 12.94 -4.02
N LEU A 174 -8.37 12.96 -4.78
CA LEU A 174 -9.57 12.22 -4.44
C LEU A 174 -9.34 10.69 -4.51
N LEU A 175 -8.55 10.21 -5.47
CA LEU A 175 -8.13 8.80 -5.53
C LEU A 175 -7.30 8.41 -4.31
N VAL A 176 -6.40 9.30 -3.87
CA VAL A 176 -5.64 9.12 -2.62
C VAL A 176 -6.59 9.05 -1.43
N LEU A 177 -7.58 9.95 -1.35
CA LEU A 177 -8.55 9.98 -0.27
C LEU A 177 -9.38 8.69 -0.19
N ILE A 178 -9.79 8.13 -1.34
CA ILE A 178 -10.50 6.84 -1.41
C ILE A 178 -9.63 5.71 -0.85
N ILE A 179 -8.37 5.56 -1.31
CA ILE A 179 -7.50 4.49 -0.80
C ILE A 179 -7.15 4.71 0.67
N PHE A 180 -6.90 5.95 1.07
CA PHE A 180 -6.58 6.33 2.45
C PHE A 180 -7.72 5.96 3.40
N THR A 181 -8.97 6.30 3.06
CA THR A 181 -10.15 5.98 3.88
C THR A 181 -10.53 4.50 3.83
N TRP A 182 -10.18 3.80 2.75
CA TRP A 182 -10.33 2.35 2.62
C TRP A 182 -9.31 1.54 3.44
N THR A 183 -8.12 2.08 3.67
CA THR A 183 -7.01 1.38 4.32
C THR A 183 -7.36 0.90 5.75
N PRO A 184 -7.95 1.73 6.63
CA PRO A 184 -8.33 1.30 7.98
C PRO A 184 -9.35 0.16 8.03
N PRO A 185 -10.53 0.23 7.37
CA PRO A 185 -11.50 -0.87 7.43
C PRO A 185 -10.98 -2.16 6.80
N HIS A 186 -10.09 -2.07 5.80
CA HIS A 186 -9.38 -3.22 5.24
C HIS A 186 -8.41 -3.85 6.26
N PHE A 187 -7.41 -3.10 6.74
CA PHE A 187 -6.35 -3.66 7.56
C PHE A 187 -6.82 -4.03 8.97
N TRP A 188 -7.72 -3.26 9.57
CA TRP A 188 -8.22 -3.60 10.91
C TRP A 188 -9.10 -4.85 10.90
N ALA A 189 -9.82 -5.14 9.82
CA ALA A 189 -10.51 -6.42 9.68
C ALA A 189 -9.52 -7.60 9.70
N LEU A 190 -8.37 -7.47 9.03
CA LEU A 190 -7.29 -8.46 9.12
C LEU A 190 -6.69 -8.53 10.53
N ALA A 191 -6.49 -7.37 11.17
CA ALA A 191 -5.92 -7.28 12.52
C ALA A 191 -6.81 -7.96 13.57
N ILE A 192 -8.14 -7.85 13.46
CA ILE A 192 -9.08 -8.61 14.29
C ILE A 192 -8.94 -10.11 14.05
N TYR A 193 -8.88 -10.55 12.78
CA TYR A 193 -8.72 -11.97 12.47
C TYR A 193 -7.39 -12.56 12.99
N ARG A 194 -6.31 -11.76 12.93
CA ARG A 194 -4.94 -12.13 13.33
C ARG A 194 -4.56 -11.57 14.70
N TYR A 195 -5.55 -11.33 15.57
CA TYR A 195 -5.35 -10.64 16.84
C TYR A 195 -4.20 -11.21 17.69
N LYS A 196 -4.21 -12.53 17.91
CA LYS A 196 -3.17 -13.21 18.72
C LYS A 196 -1.77 -13.02 18.13
N GLU A 197 -1.61 -13.13 16.82
CA GLU A 197 -0.31 -12.95 16.16
C GLU A 197 0.24 -11.53 16.34
N TYR A 198 -0.63 -10.52 16.35
CA TYR A 198 -0.22 -9.13 16.61
C TYR A 198 0.07 -8.87 18.08
N GLN A 199 -0.69 -9.50 18.98
CA GLN A 199 -0.48 -9.44 20.42
C GLN A 199 0.85 -10.08 20.83
N ASP A 200 1.12 -11.30 20.35
CA ASP A 200 2.35 -12.04 20.64
C ASP A 200 3.60 -11.35 20.06
N ALA A 201 3.42 -10.56 19.01
CA ALA A 201 4.49 -9.77 18.40
C ALA A 201 4.63 -8.35 19.00
N GLU A 202 3.85 -8.02 20.04
CA GLU A 202 3.81 -6.72 20.72
C GLU A 202 3.62 -5.53 19.75
N ILE A 203 2.94 -5.76 18.62
CA ILE A 203 2.65 -4.69 17.67
C ILE A 203 1.42 -3.95 18.18
N PRO A 204 1.47 -2.63 18.39
CA PRO A 204 0.40 -1.86 19.02
C PRO A 204 -0.77 -1.60 18.05
N MET A 205 -1.29 -2.63 17.37
CA MET A 205 -2.45 -2.51 16.50
C MET A 205 -3.68 -2.08 17.30
N LEU A 206 -4.62 -1.39 16.65
CA LEU A 206 -5.84 -0.89 17.28
C LEU A 206 -6.58 -1.95 18.13
N PRO A 207 -6.80 -3.21 17.66
CA PRO A 207 -7.48 -4.20 18.49
C PRO A 207 -6.67 -4.64 19.71
N VAL A 208 -5.33 -4.60 19.64
CA VAL A 208 -4.42 -4.97 20.75
C VAL A 208 -4.42 -3.89 21.84
N THR A 209 -4.43 -2.62 21.44
CA THR A 209 -4.31 -1.49 22.36
C THR A 209 -5.64 -1.00 22.92
N HIS A 210 -6.71 -1.01 22.12
CA HIS A 210 -8.02 -0.44 22.46
C HIS A 210 -9.15 -1.47 22.46
N GLY A 211 -8.84 -2.73 22.14
CA GLY A 211 -9.80 -3.82 22.11
C GLY A 211 -10.50 -4.01 20.76
N ILE A 212 -11.01 -5.22 20.57
CA ILE A 212 -11.69 -5.64 19.34
C ILE A 212 -12.96 -4.84 19.10
N GLN A 213 -13.75 -4.55 20.15
CA GLN A 213 -15.03 -3.84 19.99
C GLN A 213 -14.84 -2.40 19.50
N PHE A 214 -13.86 -1.68 20.06
CA PHE A 214 -13.51 -0.35 19.58
C PHE A 214 -13.01 -0.40 18.13
N THR A 215 -12.21 -1.40 17.78
CA THR A 215 -11.74 -1.58 16.40
C THR A 215 -12.88 -1.85 15.43
N LYS A 216 -13.85 -2.69 15.80
CA LYS A 216 -15.08 -2.92 15.01
C LYS A 216 -15.86 -1.62 14.79
N LEU A 217 -16.01 -0.78 15.82
CA LEU A 217 -16.66 0.52 15.70
C LEU A 217 -15.94 1.40 14.67
N ASN A 218 -14.62 1.49 14.76
CA ASN A 218 -13.81 2.27 13.82
C ASN A 218 -13.93 1.72 12.39
N ILE A 219 -13.91 0.40 12.18
CA ILE A 219 -14.17 -0.20 10.86
C ILE A 219 -15.53 0.27 10.32
N TYR A 220 -16.58 0.25 11.16
CA TYR A 220 -17.92 0.70 10.76
C TYR A 220 -17.93 2.18 10.35
N LEU A 221 -17.41 3.07 11.20
CA LEU A 221 -17.37 4.51 10.96
C LEU A 221 -16.54 4.87 9.71
N TYR A 222 -15.36 4.26 9.54
CA TYR A 222 -14.54 4.46 8.34
C TYR A 222 -15.20 3.89 7.08
N THR A 223 -16.01 2.84 7.18
CA THR A 223 -16.76 2.31 6.02
C THR A 223 -17.89 3.28 5.62
N VAL A 224 -18.54 3.95 6.57
CA VAL A 224 -19.49 5.04 6.28
C VAL A 224 -18.77 6.20 5.61
N LEU A 225 -17.63 6.62 6.16
CA LEU A 225 -16.81 7.67 5.56
C LEU A 225 -16.34 7.30 4.14
N LEU A 226 -15.90 6.06 3.94
CA LEU A 226 -15.49 5.55 2.64
C LEU A 226 -16.63 5.60 1.61
N LEU A 227 -17.87 5.27 2.01
CA LEU A 227 -19.03 5.42 1.13
C LEU A 227 -19.23 6.89 0.74
N VAL A 228 -19.17 7.82 1.69
CA VAL A 228 -19.31 9.25 1.36
C VAL A 228 -18.20 9.70 0.39
N VAL A 229 -16.96 9.32 0.68
CA VAL A 229 -15.79 9.67 -0.14
C VAL A 229 -15.85 9.03 -1.53
N SER A 230 -16.37 7.81 -1.67
CA SER A 230 -16.53 7.15 -2.97
C SER A 230 -17.68 7.70 -3.81
N LEU A 231 -18.53 8.57 -3.27
CA LEU A 231 -19.53 9.28 -4.07
C LEU A 231 -19.01 10.62 -4.60
N LEU A 232 -17.94 11.15 -4.02
CA LEU A 232 -17.37 12.44 -4.43
C LEU A 232 -16.92 12.49 -5.89
N PRO A 233 -16.36 11.43 -6.52
CA PRO A 233 -16.01 11.51 -7.94
C PRO A 233 -17.20 11.79 -8.84
N PHE A 234 -18.41 11.37 -8.46
CA PHE A 234 -19.63 11.75 -9.18
C PHE A 234 -20.03 13.21 -8.90
N VAL A 235 -19.96 13.64 -7.63
CA VAL A 235 -20.33 15.00 -7.21
C VAL A 235 -19.47 16.08 -7.88
N VAL A 236 -18.17 15.81 -8.07
CA VAL A 236 -17.25 16.76 -8.73
C VAL A 236 -17.23 16.60 -10.26
N SER A 237 -18.15 15.83 -10.83
CA SER A 237 -18.26 15.55 -12.26
C SER A 237 -17.00 14.93 -12.87
N MET A 238 -16.22 14.18 -12.07
CA MET A 238 -15.10 13.36 -12.53
C MET A 238 -15.57 12.02 -13.13
N SER A 239 -16.79 11.59 -12.79
CA SER A 239 -17.40 10.34 -13.27
C SER A 239 -18.92 10.51 -13.38
N GLY A 240 -19.54 9.70 -14.22
CA GLY A 240 -20.95 9.61 -14.50
C GLY A 240 -21.68 8.47 -13.76
N TRP A 241 -22.80 8.07 -14.35
CA TRP A 241 -23.80 7.24 -13.68
C TRP A 241 -23.37 5.79 -13.50
N ILE A 242 -22.52 5.25 -14.39
CA ILE A 242 -22.06 3.86 -14.28
C ILE A 242 -21.19 3.74 -13.02
N TYR A 243 -20.29 4.71 -12.81
CA TYR A 243 -19.52 4.79 -11.58
C TYR A 243 -20.40 4.93 -10.35
N LEU A 244 -21.36 5.86 -10.35
CA LEU A 244 -22.22 6.13 -9.19
C LEU A 244 -22.97 4.86 -8.73
N LEU A 245 -23.59 4.14 -9.67
CA LEU A 245 -24.33 2.91 -9.36
C LEU A 245 -23.38 1.84 -8.80
N GLY A 246 -22.21 1.67 -9.40
CA GLY A 246 -21.18 0.75 -8.93
C GLY A 246 -20.71 1.09 -7.51
N ALA A 247 -20.37 2.35 -7.26
CA ALA A 247 -19.92 2.86 -5.96
C ALA A 247 -20.98 2.68 -4.86
N LEU A 248 -22.26 2.94 -5.16
CA LEU A 248 -23.37 2.73 -4.23
C LEU A 248 -23.55 1.24 -3.88
N VAL A 249 -23.62 0.36 -4.89
CA VAL A 249 -23.80 -1.08 -4.66
C VAL A 249 -22.64 -1.64 -3.85
N LEU A 250 -21.41 -1.32 -4.23
CA LEU A 250 -20.21 -1.76 -3.53
C LEU A 250 -20.15 -1.21 -2.10
N GLY A 251 -20.45 0.07 -1.92
CA GLY A 251 -20.36 0.76 -0.63
C GLY A 251 -21.43 0.29 0.36
N ILE A 252 -22.68 0.14 -0.08
CA ILE A 252 -23.76 -0.47 0.72
C ILE A 252 -23.38 -1.90 1.09
N ARG A 253 -22.85 -2.68 0.14
CA ARG A 253 -22.41 -4.05 0.41
C ARG A 253 -21.27 -4.10 1.44
N PHE A 254 -20.34 -3.14 1.41
CA PHE A 254 -19.28 -3.04 2.41
C PHE A 254 -19.86 -2.69 3.78
N LEU A 255 -20.81 -1.74 3.84
CA LEU A 255 -21.50 -1.40 5.08
C LEU A 255 -22.23 -2.59 5.70
N VAL A 256 -22.85 -3.44 4.88
CA VAL A 256 -23.46 -4.70 5.37
C VAL A 256 -22.42 -5.62 6.00
N TRP A 257 -21.22 -5.74 5.43
CA TRP A 257 -20.13 -6.51 6.03
C TRP A 257 -19.61 -5.89 7.32
N ALA A 258 -19.40 -4.57 7.35
CA ALA A 258 -18.97 -3.84 8.54
C ALA A 258 -20.01 -3.96 9.68
N HIS A 259 -21.29 -3.85 9.35
CA HIS A 259 -22.39 -4.07 10.28
C HIS A 259 -22.37 -5.50 10.85
N LYS A 260 -22.28 -6.52 9.98
CA LYS A 260 -22.17 -7.92 10.43
C LYS A 260 -20.96 -8.15 11.32
N LEU A 261 -19.81 -7.56 10.98
CA LEU A 261 -18.58 -7.65 11.76
C LEU A 261 -18.75 -7.00 13.15
N TYR A 262 -19.49 -5.90 13.24
CA TYR A 262 -19.71 -5.20 14.49
C TYR A 262 -20.47 -6.05 15.52
N PHE A 263 -21.53 -6.74 15.09
CA PHE A 263 -22.41 -7.50 15.98
C PHE A 263 -22.02 -8.98 16.16
N THR A 264 -21.05 -9.50 15.40
CA THR A 264 -20.66 -10.91 15.47
C THR A 264 -19.37 -11.11 16.23
N ASP A 265 -19.27 -12.22 16.96
CA ASP A 265 -18.01 -12.66 17.57
C ASP A 265 -17.27 -13.70 16.74
N LYS A 266 -17.84 -14.09 15.58
CA LYS A 266 -17.24 -15.09 14.70
C LYS A 266 -16.02 -14.51 13.96
N PRO A 267 -14.80 -15.03 14.19
CA PRO A 267 -13.58 -14.51 13.55
C PRO A 267 -13.63 -14.57 12.02
N VAL A 268 -14.34 -15.56 11.45
CA VAL A 268 -14.54 -15.73 10.01
C VAL A 268 -15.07 -14.48 9.32
N VAL A 269 -15.94 -13.71 9.98
CA VAL A 269 -16.55 -12.51 9.38
C VAL A 269 -15.51 -11.40 9.17
N ALA A 270 -14.50 -11.32 10.04
CA ALA A 270 -13.40 -10.38 9.88
C ALA A 270 -12.58 -10.68 8.61
N MET A 271 -12.28 -11.96 8.36
CA MET A 271 -11.61 -12.39 7.13
C MET A 271 -12.48 -12.20 5.88
N GLN A 272 -13.80 -12.44 5.97
CA GLN A 272 -14.73 -12.17 4.86
C GLN A 272 -14.80 -10.69 4.52
N THR A 273 -14.84 -9.82 5.54
CA THR A 273 -14.83 -8.36 5.40
C THR A 273 -13.53 -7.89 4.74
N PHE A 274 -12.38 -8.42 5.18
CA PHE A 274 -11.08 -8.17 4.56
C PHE A 274 -11.03 -8.58 3.07
N ARG A 275 -11.51 -9.78 2.73
CA ARG A 275 -11.54 -10.24 1.33
C ARG A 275 -12.47 -9.38 0.47
N PHE A 276 -13.63 -9.03 1.00
CA PHE A 276 -14.57 -8.16 0.30
C PHE A 276 -13.98 -6.77 0.08
N SER A 277 -13.22 -6.21 1.02
CA SER A 277 -12.64 -4.88 0.83
C SER A 277 -11.60 -4.84 -0.30
N ILE A 278 -10.88 -5.94 -0.57
CA ILE A 278 -10.02 -6.04 -1.76
C ILE A 278 -10.85 -5.99 -3.03
N LEU A 279 -11.92 -6.78 -3.08
CA LEU A 279 -12.86 -6.79 -4.22
C LEU A 279 -13.51 -5.42 -4.42
N TYR A 280 -13.93 -4.77 -3.33
CA TYR A 280 -14.50 -3.42 -3.32
C TYR A 280 -13.57 -2.44 -4.04
N LEU A 281 -12.30 -2.37 -3.63
CA LEU A 281 -11.37 -1.40 -4.21
C LEU A 281 -11.09 -1.70 -5.68
N MET A 282 -10.86 -2.97 -6.03
CA MET A 282 -10.63 -3.36 -7.42
C MET A 282 -11.81 -2.99 -8.32
N LEU A 283 -13.04 -3.34 -7.93
CA LEU A 283 -14.22 -3.04 -8.73
C LEU A 283 -14.51 -1.55 -8.79
N LEU A 284 -14.28 -0.80 -7.71
CA LEU A 284 -14.47 0.66 -7.69
C LEU A 284 -13.58 1.35 -8.74
N PHE A 285 -12.30 0.97 -8.83
CA PHE A 285 -11.39 1.49 -9.84
C PHE A 285 -11.73 1.03 -11.26
N VAL A 286 -12.24 -0.20 -11.42
CA VAL A 286 -12.76 -0.67 -12.73
C VAL A 286 -13.95 0.19 -13.17
N PHE A 287 -14.90 0.47 -12.27
CA PHE A 287 -16.02 1.35 -12.58
C PHE A 287 -15.56 2.77 -12.96
N LEU A 288 -14.58 3.35 -12.24
CA LEU A 288 -13.99 4.64 -12.61
C LEU A 288 -13.39 4.62 -14.01
N LEU A 289 -12.60 3.61 -14.33
CA LEU A 289 -11.98 3.50 -15.65
C LEU A 289 -13.01 3.30 -16.76
N VAL A 290 -13.95 2.37 -16.59
CA VAL A 290 -14.97 2.09 -17.61
C VAL A 290 -15.79 3.34 -17.90
N ASP A 291 -16.20 4.06 -16.87
CA ASP A 291 -17.02 5.26 -16.99
C ASP A 291 -16.23 6.46 -17.56
N HIS A 292 -14.91 6.55 -17.33
CA HIS A 292 -14.04 7.57 -17.96
C HIS A 292 -13.92 7.43 -19.48
N TYR A 293 -14.08 6.22 -20.02
CA TYR A 293 -13.93 5.92 -21.46
C TYR A 293 -15.26 5.79 -22.22
N ILE A 294 -16.40 5.96 -21.55
CA ILE A 294 -17.75 5.92 -22.16
C ILE A 294 -18.29 7.34 -22.28
#